data_AF-A0A562ZVG4-F1
#
_entry.id   AF-A0A562ZVG4-F1
#
_cell.length_a   1.000
_cell.length_b   1.000
_cell.length_c   1.000
_cell.angle_alpha   90.00
_cell.angle_beta   90.00
_cell.angle_gamma   90.00
#
_symmetry.space_group_name_H-M   'P 1'
#
loop_
_entity.id
_entity.type
_entity.pdbx_description
1 polymer ?
#
loop_
_entity_poly.entity_id
_entity_poly.type
_entity_poly.pdbx_seq_one_letter_code
_entity_poly.pdbx_strand_id
1 'polypeptide(L)'
;MDNALWHTFSALMGAIVGGLMSILLNRQQFRNQLRILQEQNKVDFMAELTARHFLSHKSFTDRSFETLRNHLGGFTDDELRKILVRAGAVRVYREDGSEWWRLLSRMDEFIERKQLDQIAREI
;
A
#
# COMPACT_ATOMS: atom_id res chain seq x y z
N MET A 1 -6.52 20.59 -57.03
CA MET A 1 -5.85 20.61 -55.70
C MET A 1 -6.64 19.83 -54.65
N ASP A 2 -7.73 19.17 -55.05
CA ASP A 2 -8.75 18.63 -54.15
C ASP A 2 -8.42 17.23 -53.63
N ASN A 3 -7.68 16.43 -54.41
CA ASN A 3 -7.31 15.06 -54.02
C ASN A 3 -6.28 15.05 -52.87
N ALA A 4 -5.34 16.00 -52.86
CA ALA A 4 -4.31 16.08 -51.82
C ALA A 4 -4.91 16.39 -50.44
N LEU A 5 -5.91 17.28 -50.38
CA LEU A 5 -6.62 17.60 -49.14
C LEU A 5 -7.37 16.37 -48.60
N TRP A 6 -8.00 15.58 -49.46
CA TRP A 6 -8.67 14.35 -49.05
C TRP A 6 -7.73 13.29 -48.48
N HIS A 7 -6.54 13.13 -49.06
CA HIS A 7 -5.52 12.22 -48.53
C HIS A 7 -4.97 12.67 -47.17
N THR A 8 -4.73 13.98 -46.99
CA THR A 8 -4.26 14.49 -45.69
C THR A 8 -5.32 14.41 -44.60
N PHE A 9 -6.59 14.66 -44.94
CA PHE A 9 -7.70 14.58 -44.00
C PHE A 9 -7.96 13.13 -43.57
N SER A 10 -7.96 12.18 -44.51
CA SER A 10 -8.12 10.75 -44.20
C SER A 10 -6.98 10.22 -43.34
N ALA A 11 -5.73 10.65 -43.59
CA ALA A 11 -4.58 10.29 -42.75
C ALA A 11 -4.71 10.84 -41.32
N LEU A 12 -5.15 12.09 -41.17
CA LEU A 12 -5.38 12.70 -39.86
C LEU A 12 -6.49 11.97 -39.08
N MET A 13 -7.60 11.64 -39.74
CA MET A 13 -8.68 10.88 -39.14
C MET A 13 -8.23 9.47 -38.73
N GLY A 14 -7.43 8.79 -39.55
CA GLY A 14 -6.83 7.50 -39.22
C GLY A 14 -5.93 7.58 -37.99
N ALA A 15 -5.10 8.62 -37.88
CA ALA A 15 -4.24 8.86 -36.72
C ALA A 15 -5.05 9.14 -35.45
N ILE A 16 -6.13 9.92 -35.55
CA ILE A 16 -7.02 10.20 -34.41
C ILE A 16 -7.70 8.92 -33.92
N VAL A 17 -8.28 8.13 -34.84
CA VAL A 17 -8.96 6.87 -34.49
C VAL A 17 -7.96 5.87 -33.91
N GLY A 18 -6.79 5.72 -34.52
CA GLY A 18 -5.71 4.86 -34.02
C GLY A 18 -5.22 5.29 -32.64
N GLY A 19 -5.05 6.60 -32.41
CA GLY A 19 -4.67 7.16 -31.13
C GLY A 19 -5.72 6.91 -30.03
N LEU A 20 -7.00 7.12 -30.34
CA LEU A 20 -8.10 6.83 -29.41
C LEU A 20 -8.16 5.34 -29.05
N MET A 21 -8.07 4.45 -30.05
CA MET A 21 -8.01 3.01 -29.82
C MET A 21 -6.80 2.62 -28.97
N SER A 22 -5.64 3.20 -29.23
CA SER A 22 -4.43 2.97 -28.44
C SER A 22 -4.61 3.39 -26.98
N ILE A 23 -5.19 4.56 -26.72
CA ILE A 23 -5.46 5.04 -25.34
C ILE A 23 -6.40 4.09 -24.60
N LEU A 24 -7.46 3.62 -25.27
CA LEU A 24 -8.43 2.70 -24.68
C LEU A 24 -7.79 1.34 -24.35
N LEU A 25 -7.06 0.76 -25.31
CA LEU A 25 -6.38 -0.53 -25.13
C LEU A 25 -5.30 -0.45 -24.06
N ASN A 26 -4.49 0.62 -24.04
CA ASN A 26 -3.43 0.80 -23.06
C ASN A 26 -3.99 0.89 -21.63
N ARG A 27 -5.10 1.63 -21.45
CA ARG A 27 -5.80 1.69 -20.16
C ARG A 27 -6.34 0.33 -19.71
N GLN A 28 -6.89 -0.44 -20.63
CA GLN A 28 -7.39 -1.79 -20.32
C GLN A 28 -6.25 -2.76 -19.97
N GLN A 29 -5.16 -2.74 -20.73
CA GLN A 29 -3.98 -3.58 -20.49
C GLN A 29 -3.33 -3.26 -19.13
N PHE A 30 -3.16 -1.98 -18.80
CA PHE A 30 -2.57 -1.58 -17.52
C PHE A 30 -3.35 -2.11 -16.31
N ARG A 31 -4.68 -2.01 -16.34
CA ARG A 31 -5.53 -2.58 -15.29
C ARG A 31 -5.40 -4.10 -15.17
N ASN A 32 -5.25 -4.79 -16.30
CA ASN A 32 -5.11 -6.24 -16.29
C ASN A 32 -3.72 -6.67 -15.79
N GLN A 33 -2.67 -5.94 -16.16
CA GLN A 33 -1.32 -6.16 -15.65
C GLN A 33 -1.26 -5.99 -14.13
N LEU A 34 -1.87 -4.93 -13.58
CA LEU A 34 -1.97 -4.75 -12.12
C LEU A 34 -2.68 -5.93 -11.44
N ARG A 35 -3.78 -6.41 -12.01
CA ARG A 35 -4.50 -7.58 -11.49
C ARG A 35 -3.63 -8.84 -11.53
N ILE A 36 -2.92 -9.09 -12.63
CA ILE A 36 -2.04 -10.25 -12.77
C ILE A 36 -0.91 -10.19 -11.73
N LEU A 37 -0.29 -9.03 -11.55
CA LEU A 37 0.74 -8.81 -10.52
C LEU A 37 0.22 -9.09 -9.11
N GLN A 38 -1.01 -8.66 -8.81
CA GLN A 38 -1.69 -8.95 -7.55
C GLN A 38 -1.99 -10.45 -7.38
N GLU A 39 -2.45 -11.14 -8.42
CA GLU A 39 -2.70 -12.59 -8.35
C GLU A 39 -1.40 -13.41 -8.25
N GLN A 40 -0.33 -12.98 -8.91
CA GLN A 40 0.99 -13.62 -8.81
C GLN A 40 1.59 -13.49 -7.40
N ASN A 41 1.38 -12.35 -6.74
CA ASN A 41 1.88 -12.06 -5.40
C ASN A 41 0.76 -12.07 -4.35
N LYS A 42 -0.27 -12.88 -4.57
CA LYS A 42 -1.52 -12.83 -3.78
C LYS A 42 -1.28 -13.05 -2.29
N VAL A 43 -0.41 -13.99 -1.94
CA VAL A 43 -0.07 -14.30 -0.53
C VAL A 43 0.55 -13.07 0.13
N ASP A 44 1.60 -12.52 -0.47
CA ASP A 44 2.32 -11.34 0.00
C ASP A 44 1.44 -10.10 0.10
N PHE A 45 0.60 -9.87 -0.92
CA PHE A 45 -0.31 -8.72 -0.96
C PHE A 45 -1.40 -8.83 0.10
N MET A 46 -1.99 -10.02 0.28
CA MET A 46 -3.00 -10.25 1.31
C MET A 46 -2.40 -10.18 2.71
N ALA A 47 -1.16 -10.65 2.90
CA ALA A 47 -0.44 -10.49 4.15
C ALA A 47 -0.19 -9.03 4.50
N GLU A 48 0.22 -8.22 3.51
CA GLU A 48 0.41 -6.77 3.68
C GLU A 48 -0.91 -6.06 4.04
N LEU A 49 -1.99 -6.36 3.33
CA LEU A 49 -3.33 -5.80 3.61
C LEU A 49 -3.79 -6.17 5.02
N THR A 50 -3.59 -7.42 5.41
CA THR A 50 -3.98 -7.92 6.74
C THR A 50 -3.15 -7.24 7.82
N ALA A 51 -1.83 -7.11 7.64
CA ALA A 51 -0.95 -6.41 8.56
C ALA A 51 -1.36 -4.93 8.71
N ARG A 52 -1.65 -4.25 7.60
CA ARG A 52 -2.13 -2.87 7.60
C ARG A 52 -3.46 -2.74 8.35
N HIS A 53 -4.39 -3.68 8.12
CA HIS A 53 -5.68 -3.71 8.82
C HIS A 53 -5.49 -3.84 10.34
N PHE A 54 -4.69 -4.81 10.80
CA PHE A 54 -4.41 -5.02 12.23
C PHE A 54 -3.75 -3.80 12.90
N LEU A 55 -2.81 -3.15 12.21
CA LEU A 55 -2.12 -1.97 12.73
C LEU A 55 -2.94 -0.68 12.62
N SER A 56 -4.00 -0.66 11.82
CA SER A 56 -4.91 0.50 11.68
C SER A 56 -5.99 0.57 12.76
N HIS A 57 -6.06 -0.42 13.65
CA HIS A 57 -7.09 -0.49 14.67
C HIS A 57 -7.05 0.72 15.63
N LYS A 58 -8.19 1.40 15.84
CA LYS A 58 -8.28 2.68 16.56
C LYS A 58 -7.79 2.63 18.02
N SER A 59 -8.06 1.54 18.73
CA SER A 59 -7.74 1.46 20.17
C SER A 59 -6.24 1.43 20.49
N PHE A 60 -5.39 1.07 19.54
CA PHE A 60 -3.96 0.92 19.79
C PHE A 60 -3.16 1.39 18.58
N THR A 61 -2.25 2.34 18.81
CA THR A 61 -1.38 2.90 17.76
C THR A 61 -0.19 1.99 17.46
N ASP A 62 0.18 1.10 18.39
CA ASP A 62 1.25 0.11 18.27
C ASP A 62 0.81 -1.30 18.69
N ARG A 63 1.50 -2.31 18.16
CA ARG A 63 1.28 -3.73 18.45
C ARG A 63 2.61 -4.43 18.73
N SER A 64 2.62 -5.36 19.69
CA SER A 64 3.79 -6.21 19.89
C SER A 64 3.97 -7.14 18.71
N PHE A 65 5.22 -7.42 18.37
CA PHE A 65 5.57 -8.35 17.30
C PHE A 65 4.99 -9.75 17.56
N GLU A 66 5.02 -10.20 18.81
CA GLU A 66 4.41 -11.47 19.22
C GLU A 66 2.91 -11.53 18.91
N THR A 67 2.16 -10.45 19.18
CA THR A 67 0.73 -10.37 18.85
C THR A 67 0.54 -10.47 17.33
N LEU A 68 1.35 -9.74 16.55
CA LEU A 68 1.26 -9.77 15.09
C LEU A 68 1.59 -11.15 14.53
N ARG A 69 2.61 -11.81 15.06
CA ARG A 69 3.02 -13.17 14.68
C ARG A 69 1.89 -14.18 14.92
N ASN A 70 1.23 -14.11 16.06
CA ASN A 70 0.15 -15.02 16.42
C ASN A 70 -1.09 -14.83 15.52
N HIS A 71 -1.37 -13.60 15.06
CA HIS A 71 -2.55 -13.32 14.24
C HIS A 71 -2.31 -13.49 12.73
N LEU A 72 -1.13 -13.13 12.23
CA LEU A 72 -0.81 -13.23 10.80
C LEU A 72 -0.40 -14.66 10.41
N GLY A 73 0.36 -15.36 11.27
CA GLY A 73 0.70 -16.78 11.12
C GLY A 73 1.39 -17.16 9.80
N GLY A 74 1.91 -18.38 9.68
CA GLY A 74 2.36 -18.93 8.39
C GLY A 74 3.61 -18.29 7.74
N PHE A 75 4.24 -17.31 8.40
CA PHE A 75 5.48 -16.66 7.98
C PHE A 75 6.55 -16.85 9.05
N THR A 76 7.81 -16.94 8.63
CA THR A 76 8.93 -16.82 9.56
C THR A 76 9.00 -15.40 10.13
N ASP A 77 9.69 -15.23 11.25
CA ASP A 77 9.80 -13.93 11.89
C ASP A 77 10.38 -12.87 10.93
N ASP A 78 11.40 -13.22 10.14
CA ASP A 78 12.01 -12.29 9.19
C ASP A 78 11.12 -11.97 7.98
N GLU A 79 10.34 -12.93 7.49
CA GLU A 79 9.34 -12.68 6.45
C GLU A 79 8.24 -11.76 6.95
N LEU A 80 7.76 -12.00 8.17
CA LEU A 80 6.76 -11.15 8.80
C LEU A 80 7.27 -9.72 8.96
N ARG A 81 8.52 -9.53 9.40
CA ARG A 81 9.14 -8.19 9.46
C ARG A 81 9.19 -7.52 8.09
N LYS A 82 9.54 -8.25 7.02
CA LYS A 82 9.52 -7.73 5.64
C LYS A 82 8.11 -7.31 5.21
N ILE A 83 7.09 -8.11 5.53
CA ILE A 83 5.69 -7.81 5.26
C ILE A 83 5.24 -6.54 6.00
N LEU A 84 5.63 -6.40 7.27
CA LEU A 84 5.31 -5.21 8.08
C LEU A 84 5.95 -3.94 7.50
N VAL A 85 7.22 -4.00 7.08
CA VAL A 85 7.89 -2.89 6.39
C VAL A 85 7.17 -2.54 5.09
N ARG A 86 6.81 -3.55 4.29
CA ARG A 86 6.05 -3.35 3.04
C ARG A 86 4.67 -2.73 3.30
N ALA A 87 4.03 -3.07 4.42
CA ALA A 87 2.76 -2.47 4.84
C ALA A 87 2.89 -0.98 5.25
N GLY A 88 4.12 -0.46 5.35
CA GLY A 88 4.41 0.91 5.79
C GLY A 88 4.52 1.02 7.31
N ALA A 89 4.84 -0.09 7.99
CA ALA A 89 5.05 -0.09 9.43
C ALA A 89 6.52 0.16 9.79
N VAL A 90 6.73 0.78 10.95
CA VAL A 90 8.03 1.04 11.56
C VAL A 90 8.19 0.23 12.83
N ARG A 91 9.43 -0.23 13.08
CA ARG A 91 9.81 -1.01 14.26
C ARG A 91 10.31 -0.10 15.37
N VAL A 92 9.91 -0.37 16.60
CA VAL A 92 10.32 0.31 17.83
C VAL A 92 10.60 -0.73 18.90
N TYR A 93 11.64 -0.50 19.73
CA TYR A 93 11.88 -1.29 20.93
C TYR A 93 11.44 -0.50 22.16
N ARG A 94 10.75 -1.16 23.08
CA ARG A 94 10.43 -0.60 24.40
C ARG A 94 11.58 -0.84 25.37
N GLU A 95 11.49 -0.23 26.55
CA GLU A 95 12.50 -0.32 27.62
C GLU A 95 12.73 -1.76 28.11
N ASP A 96 11.71 -2.61 28.00
CA ASP A 96 11.76 -4.05 28.32
C ASP A 96 12.42 -4.90 27.21
N GLY A 97 12.88 -4.28 26.12
CA GLY A 97 13.45 -4.96 24.95
C GLY A 97 12.40 -5.60 24.03
N SER A 98 11.10 -5.44 24.32
CA SER A 98 10.04 -5.99 23.48
C SER A 98 9.95 -5.24 22.14
N GLU A 99 9.74 -6.00 21.07
CA GLU A 99 9.63 -5.50 19.70
C GLU A 99 8.19 -5.07 19.41
N TRP A 100 8.00 -3.81 19.00
CA TRP A 100 6.70 -3.22 18.67
C TRP A 100 6.70 -2.61 17.28
N TRP A 101 5.52 -2.60 16.67
CA TRP A 101 5.30 -2.12 15.31
C TRP A 101 4.11 -1.17 15.24
N ARG A 102 4.21 -0.16 14.37
CA ARG A 102 3.18 0.86 14.13
C ARG A 102 3.19 1.28 12.67
N LEU A 103 2.04 1.67 12.11
CA LEU A 103 2.00 2.36 10.81
C LEU A 103 2.65 3.74 10.87
N LEU A 104 3.56 4.03 9.94
CA LEU A 104 4.19 5.35 9.83
C LEU A 104 3.15 6.48 9.71
N SER A 105 2.06 6.22 8.99
CA SER A 105 0.94 7.17 8.83
C SER A 105 0.20 7.52 10.13
N ARG A 106 0.41 6.77 11.21
CA ARG A 106 -0.19 6.99 12.54
C ARG A 106 0.80 7.58 13.55
N MET A 107 1.94 8.09 13.09
CA MET A 107 2.95 8.65 14.00
C MET A 107 2.41 9.88 14.75
N ASP A 108 1.69 10.76 14.05
CA ASP A 108 1.14 11.99 14.64
C ASP A 108 0.14 11.67 15.78
N GLU A 109 -0.78 10.72 15.54
CA GLU A 109 -1.73 10.23 16.55
C GLU A 109 -1.02 9.68 17.80
N PHE A 110 0.11 9.00 17.62
CA PHE A 110 0.89 8.52 18.74
C PHE A 110 1.56 9.64 19.52
N ILE A 111 2.15 10.61 18.84
CA ILE A 111 2.83 11.75 19.49
C ILE A 111 1.82 12.49 20.36
N GLU A 112 0.64 12.78 19.81
CA GLU A 112 -0.46 13.43 20.52
C GLU A 112 -0.88 12.63 21.77
N ARG A 113 -1.11 11.32 21.61
CA ARG A 113 -1.49 10.46 22.74
C ARG A 113 -0.42 10.42 23.83
N LYS A 114 0.86 10.34 23.45
CA LYS A 114 1.98 10.32 24.39
C LYS A 114 2.11 11.64 25.17
N GLN A 115 1.85 12.77 24.51
CA GLN A 115 1.84 14.09 25.16
C GLN A 115 0.68 14.18 26.17
N LEU A 116 -0.52 13.72 25.81
CA LEU A 116 -1.66 13.68 26.73
C LEU A 116 -1.38 12.79 27.96
N ASP A 117 -0.80 11.61 27.75
CA ASP A 117 -0.42 10.70 28.83
C ASP A 117 0.65 11.29 29.76
N GLN A 118 1.52 12.18 29.26
CA GLN A 118 2.51 12.87 30.08
C GLN A 118 1.85 13.95 30.94
N ILE A 119 1.01 14.80 30.34
CA ILE A 119 0.26 15.85 31.05
C ILE A 119 -0.60 15.23 32.16
N ALA A 120 -1.30 14.13 31.88
CA ALA A 120 -2.14 13.45 32.85
C ALA A 120 -1.37 12.83 34.04
N ARG A 121 -0.04 12.61 33.90
CA ARG A 121 0.82 12.12 34.99
C ARG A 121 1.42 13.24 35.83
N GLU A 122 1.39 14.47 35.34
CA GLU A 122 1.94 15.66 36.02
C GLU A 122 0.87 16.43 36.82
N ILE A 123 -0.40 16.07 36.69
CA ILE A 123 -1.57 16.58 37.45
C ILE A 123 -1.88 15.63 38.60
#